data_AF-D3BQF3-F1
#
_entry.id   AF-D3BQF3-F1
#
_cell.length_a   1.000
_cell.length_b   1.000
_cell.length_c   1.000
_cell.angle_alpha   90.00
_cell.angle_beta   90.00
_cell.angle_gamma   90.00
#
_symmetry.space_group_name_H-M   'P 1'
#
loop_
_entity.id
_entity.type
_entity.pdbx_description
1 polymer ?
#
loop_
_entity_poly.entity_id
_entity_poly.type
_entity_poly.pdbx_seq_one_letter_code
_entity_poly.pdbx_strand_id
1 'polypeptide(L)'
;MSQFIKKSTGITGLAVQPHARRILADLYQKTLKELQRIPPTAFYRQKMEEITKFRYDVIQKETDILKIEQTIFAGQVEELITQAENELQVIDLVAKTKAYELSDKNKPPMMRHQSIKANHHKPSKNNKNG
;
A
#
# COMPACT_ATOMS: atom_id res chain seq x y z
N MET A 1 -23.01 -26.35 -8.29
CA MET A 1 -21.68 -25.70 -8.25
C MET A 1 -21.12 -25.87 -6.85
N SER A 2 -19.95 -26.51 -6.71
CA SER A 2 -19.30 -26.71 -5.41
C SER A 2 -18.73 -25.38 -4.92
N GLN A 3 -19.15 -24.93 -3.74
CA GLN A 3 -18.62 -23.70 -3.12
C GLN A 3 -17.25 -24.02 -2.53
N PHE A 4 -16.18 -23.41 -3.04
CA PHE A 4 -14.86 -23.52 -2.40
C PHE A 4 -14.89 -22.78 -1.06
N ILE A 5 -14.77 -23.51 0.05
CA ILE A 5 -14.74 -22.96 1.40
C ILE A 5 -13.30 -23.07 1.92
N LYS A 6 -12.67 -21.92 2.13
CA LYS A 6 -11.32 -21.82 2.71
C LYS A 6 -11.38 -22.26 4.18
N LYS A 7 -10.56 -23.25 4.56
CA LYS A 7 -10.56 -23.82 5.92
C LYS A 7 -9.75 -23.00 6.93
N SER A 8 -8.67 -22.38 6.47
CA SER A 8 -7.79 -21.49 7.25
C SER A 8 -7.00 -20.61 6.28
N THR A 9 -6.55 -19.46 6.77
CA THR A 9 -5.60 -18.57 6.07
C THR A 9 -4.15 -19.01 6.26
N GLY A 10 -3.87 -19.87 7.26
CA GLY A 10 -2.51 -20.24 7.65
C GLY A 10 -1.72 -19.12 8.35
N ILE A 11 -2.36 -17.97 8.63
CA ILE A 11 -1.74 -16.83 9.30
C ILE A 11 -2.38 -16.69 10.69
N THR A 12 -1.54 -16.70 11.73
CA THR A 12 -2.01 -16.53 13.12
C THR A 12 -2.70 -15.18 13.29
N GLY A 13 -3.90 -15.18 13.87
CA GLY A 13 -4.68 -13.96 14.13
C GLY A 13 -5.50 -13.45 12.94
N LEU A 14 -5.44 -14.10 11.75
CA LEU A 14 -6.22 -13.73 10.58
C LEU A 14 -7.28 -14.81 10.28
N ALA A 15 -8.51 -14.61 10.74
CA ALA A 15 -9.60 -15.55 10.49
C ALA A 15 -10.09 -15.49 9.03
N VAL A 16 -10.54 -16.63 8.50
CA VAL A 16 -11.15 -16.70 7.16
C VAL A 16 -12.41 -15.85 7.10
N GLN A 17 -12.60 -15.13 5.99
CA GLN A 17 -13.80 -14.31 5.77
C GLN A 17 -14.74 -14.93 4.72
N PRO A 18 -15.88 -15.53 5.12
CA PRO A 18 -16.80 -16.22 4.20
C PRO A 18 -17.41 -15.31 3.11
N HIS A 19 -17.51 -14.01 3.39
CA HIS A 19 -18.08 -13.01 2.48
C HIS A 19 -17.04 -11.98 2.02
N ALA A 20 -15.76 -12.37 1.94
CA ALA A 20 -14.65 -11.47 1.63
C ALA A 20 -14.88 -10.61 0.39
N ARG A 21 -15.43 -11.19 -0.70
CA ARG A 21 -15.69 -10.46 -1.96
C ARG A 21 -16.65 -9.28 -1.77
N ARG A 22 -17.74 -9.49 -1.02
CA ARG A 22 -18.75 -8.44 -0.76
C ARG A 22 -18.15 -7.34 0.11
N ILE A 23 -17.47 -7.74 1.19
CA ILE A 23 -16.81 -6.82 2.11
C ILE A 23 -15.79 -5.95 1.36
N LEU A 24 -14.94 -6.55 0.52
CA LEU A 24 -13.96 -5.83 -0.29
C LEU A 24 -14.61 -4.86 -1.29
N ALA A 25 -15.70 -5.27 -1.94
CA ALA A 25 -16.42 -4.39 -2.85
C ALA A 25 -16.96 -3.14 -2.13
N ASP A 26 -17.57 -3.33 -0.96
CA ASP A 26 -18.11 -2.24 -0.14
C ASP A 26 -16.99 -1.32 0.36
N LEU A 27 -15.87 -1.91 0.82
CA LEU A 27 -14.70 -1.16 1.28
C LEU A 27 -14.07 -0.33 0.15
N TYR A 28 -13.86 -0.90 -1.04
CA TYR A 28 -13.28 -0.15 -2.16
C TYR A 28 -14.18 0.97 -2.65
N GLN A 29 -15.51 0.77 -2.69
CA GLN A 29 -16.44 1.86 -2.98
C GLN A 29 -16.34 2.98 -1.94
N LYS A 30 -16.26 2.63 -0.66
CA LYS A 30 -16.06 3.59 0.43
C LYS A 30 -14.72 4.34 0.29
N THR A 31 -13.63 3.63 0.01
CA THR A 31 -12.30 4.22 -0.24
C THR A 31 -12.33 5.22 -1.38
N LEU A 32 -12.94 4.87 -2.52
CA LEU A 32 -13.07 5.78 -3.66
C LEU A 32 -13.88 7.05 -3.33
N LYS A 33 -14.88 6.93 -2.45
CA LYS A 33 -15.65 8.08 -1.96
C LYS A 33 -14.82 8.97 -1.04
N GLU A 34 -14.12 8.39 -0.07
CA GLU A 34 -13.30 9.14 0.88
C GLU A 34 -12.11 9.84 0.21
N LEU A 35 -11.52 9.24 -0.84
CA LEU A 35 -10.45 9.85 -1.63
C LEU A 35 -10.86 11.19 -2.27
N GLN A 36 -12.16 11.44 -2.48
CA GLN A 36 -12.63 12.72 -3.05
C GLN A 36 -12.35 13.92 -2.15
N ARG A 37 -12.08 13.71 -0.85
CA ARG A 37 -11.71 14.76 0.11
C ARG A 37 -10.32 15.35 -0.16
N ILE A 38 -9.47 14.63 -0.87
CA ILE A 38 -8.11 15.02 -1.24
C ILE A 38 -8.16 15.63 -2.65
N PRO A 39 -7.44 16.72 -2.97
CA PRO A 39 -7.47 17.31 -4.31
C PRO A 39 -6.94 16.35 -5.38
N PRO A 40 -7.47 16.39 -6.62
CA PRO A 40 -7.07 15.48 -7.72
C PRO A 40 -5.63 15.68 -8.19
N THR A 41 -5.01 16.81 -7.84
CA THR A 41 -3.60 17.10 -8.11
C THR A 41 -2.64 16.36 -7.17
N ALA A 42 -3.14 15.85 -6.04
CA ALA A 42 -2.32 15.10 -5.11
C ALA A 42 -1.95 13.73 -5.70
N PHE A 43 -0.66 13.46 -5.80
CA PHE A 43 -0.14 12.19 -6.34
C PHE A 43 -0.66 10.97 -5.57
N TYR A 44 -0.77 11.08 -4.25
CA TYR A 44 -1.35 10.04 -3.39
C TYR A 44 -2.77 9.66 -3.85
N ARG A 45 -3.65 10.64 -4.07
CA ARG A 45 -5.01 10.38 -4.55
C ARG A 45 -5.01 9.66 -5.90
N GLN A 46 -4.22 10.15 -6.86
CA GLN A 46 -4.15 9.55 -8.20
C GLN A 46 -3.77 8.07 -8.13
N LYS A 47 -2.74 7.74 -7.34
CA LYS A 47 -2.27 6.36 -7.19
C LYS A 47 -3.24 5.47 -6.42
N MET A 48 -3.86 5.97 -5.37
CA MET A 48 -4.83 5.19 -4.63
C MET A 48 -6.12 4.96 -5.43
N GLU A 49 -6.56 5.92 -6.23
CA GLU A 49 -7.67 5.72 -7.16
C GLU A 49 -7.34 4.66 -8.22
N GLU A 50 -6.15 4.71 -8.82
CA GLU A 50 -5.69 3.73 -9.82
C GLU A 50 -5.71 2.30 -9.25
N ILE A 51 -5.06 2.09 -8.10
CA ILE A 51 -4.97 0.78 -7.44
C ILE A 51 -6.35 0.29 -7.00
N THR A 52 -7.14 1.16 -6.36
CA THR A 52 -8.45 0.78 -5.83
C THR A 52 -9.42 0.43 -6.96
N LYS A 53 -9.42 1.18 -8.07
CA LYS A 53 -10.24 0.88 -9.24
C LYS A 53 -9.84 -0.44 -9.89
N PHE A 54 -8.54 -0.69 -10.06
CA PHE A 54 -8.05 -1.96 -10.58
C PHE A 54 -8.50 -3.15 -9.71
N ARG A 55 -8.26 -3.07 -8.39
CA ARG A 55 -8.66 -4.14 -7.45
C ARG A 55 -10.18 -4.33 -7.42
N TYR A 56 -10.95 -3.24 -7.46
CA TYR A 56 -12.41 -3.29 -7.50
C TYR A 56 -12.93 -3.96 -8.77
N ASP A 57 -12.37 -3.63 -9.94
CA ASP A 57 -12.75 -4.23 -11.22
C ASP A 57 -12.48 -5.74 -11.26
N VAL A 58 -11.32 -6.19 -10.75
CA VAL A 58 -11.01 -7.62 -10.60
C VAL A 58 -12.06 -8.33 -9.75
N ILE A 59 -12.47 -7.73 -8.63
CA ILE A 59 -13.47 -8.29 -7.71
C ILE A 59 -14.88 -8.35 -8.31
N GLN A 60 -15.22 -7.42 -9.21
CA GLN A 60 -16.50 -7.45 -9.92
C GLN A 60 -16.52 -8.52 -11.01
N LYS A 61 -15.39 -8.73 -11.70
CA LYS A 61 -15.28 -9.66 -12.83
C LYS A 61 -15.12 -11.12 -12.40
N GLU A 62 -14.38 -11.37 -11.34
CA GLU A 62 -14.03 -12.72 -10.91
C GLU A 62 -14.80 -13.13 -9.65
N THR A 63 -15.22 -14.40 -9.63
CA THR A 63 -15.96 -14.96 -8.49
C THR A 63 -15.11 -15.93 -7.67
N ASP A 64 -14.08 -16.50 -8.29
CA ASP A 64 -13.13 -17.41 -7.65
C ASP A 64 -12.09 -16.62 -6.84
N ILE A 65 -12.05 -16.89 -5.53
CA ILE A 65 -11.12 -16.25 -4.59
C ILE A 65 -9.66 -16.47 -5.01
N LEU A 66 -9.30 -17.66 -5.47
CA LEU A 66 -7.91 -17.97 -5.82
C LEU A 66 -7.45 -17.17 -7.02
N LYS A 67 -8.33 -17.01 -8.02
CA LYS A 67 -8.05 -16.18 -9.19
C LYS A 67 -7.96 -14.70 -8.84
N ILE A 68 -8.81 -14.21 -7.92
CA ILE A 68 -8.72 -12.84 -7.41
C ILE A 68 -7.35 -12.62 -6.75
N GLU A 69 -6.94 -13.50 -5.84
CA GLU A 69 -5.64 -13.43 -5.15
C GLU A 69 -4.47 -13.43 -6.15
N GLN A 70 -4.52 -14.30 -7.15
CA GLN A 70 -3.50 -14.39 -8.22
C GLN A 70 -3.46 -13.15 -9.10
N THR A 71 -4.62 -12.60 -9.47
CA THR A 71 -4.71 -11.44 -10.37
C THR A 71 -4.29 -10.14 -9.67
N ILE A 72 -4.68 -9.96 -8.41
CA ILE A 72 -4.32 -8.77 -7.62
C ILE A 72 -2.88 -8.86 -7.13
N PHE A 73 -2.38 -10.09 -6.87
CA PHE A 73 -1.00 -10.37 -6.48
C PHE A 73 -0.53 -9.53 -5.26
N ALA A 74 -1.39 -9.40 -4.24
CA ALA A 74 -1.11 -8.61 -3.04
C ALA A 74 -1.54 -9.29 -1.74
N GLY A 75 -1.35 -10.61 -1.67
CA GLY A 75 -1.70 -11.45 -0.52
C GLY A 75 -3.08 -12.10 -0.62
N GLN A 76 -3.54 -12.64 0.49
CA GLN A 76 -4.86 -13.27 0.61
C GLN A 76 -5.99 -12.22 0.66
N VAL A 77 -7.22 -12.61 0.30
CA VAL A 77 -8.36 -11.67 0.35
C VAL A 77 -8.60 -11.09 1.74
N GLU A 78 -8.30 -11.82 2.81
CA GLU A 78 -8.37 -11.32 4.18
C GLU A 78 -7.32 -10.22 4.48
N GLU A 79 -6.13 -10.32 3.88
CA GLU A 79 -5.11 -9.27 3.98
C GLU A 79 -5.52 -8.04 3.17
N LEU A 80 -6.16 -8.24 2.01
CA LEU A 80 -6.71 -7.13 1.22
C LEU A 80 -7.79 -6.36 1.97
N ILE A 81 -8.62 -7.03 2.78
CA ILE A 81 -9.62 -6.38 3.64
C ILE A 81 -8.91 -5.48 4.65
N THR A 82 -7.95 -6.05 5.38
CA THR A 82 -7.15 -5.30 6.36
C THR A 82 -6.44 -4.11 5.71
N GLN A 83 -5.87 -4.29 4.51
CA GLN A 83 -5.25 -3.20 3.75
C GLN A 83 -6.27 -2.10 3.41
N ALA A 84 -7.45 -2.46 2.94
CA ALA A 84 -8.49 -1.49 2.57
C ALA A 84 -9.03 -0.71 3.80
N GLU A 85 -9.16 -1.37 4.95
CA GLU A 85 -9.55 -0.73 6.21
C GLU A 85 -8.46 0.24 6.71
N ASN A 86 -7.19 -0.19 6.67
CA ASN A 86 -6.07 0.68 7.02
C ASN A 86 -5.99 1.88 6.07
N GLU A 87 -6.24 1.68 4.77
CA GLU A 87 -6.22 2.75 3.78
C GLU A 87 -7.24 3.84 4.11
N LEU A 88 -8.42 3.49 4.60
CA LEU A 88 -9.41 4.50 5.07
C LEU A 88 -8.85 5.38 6.19
N GLN A 89 -8.09 4.79 7.14
CA GLN A 89 -7.44 5.54 8.21
C GLN A 89 -6.32 6.44 7.67
N VAL A 90 -5.55 5.94 6.70
CA VAL A 90 -4.50 6.72 6.04
C VAL A 90 -5.10 7.90 5.28
N ILE A 91 -6.22 7.71 4.56
CA ILE A 91 -6.91 8.80 3.87
C ILE A 91 -7.31 9.90 4.86
N ASP A 92 -7.85 9.52 6.03
CA ASP A 92 -8.17 10.48 7.08
C ASP A 92 -6.94 11.26 7.58
N LEU A 93 -5.82 10.57 7.77
CA LEU A 93 -4.57 11.19 8.19
C LEU A 93 -4.03 12.13 7.10
N VAL A 94 -4.01 11.71 5.84
CA VAL A 94 -3.52 12.51 4.71
C VAL A 94 -4.40 13.74 4.49
N ALA A 95 -5.72 13.61 4.62
CA ALA A 95 -6.64 14.73 4.51
C ALA A 95 -6.44 15.75 5.65
N LYS A 96 -6.21 15.28 6.89
CA LYS A 96 -5.95 16.15 8.05
C LYS A 96 -4.59 16.85 7.97
N THR A 97 -3.55 16.11 7.61
CA THR A 97 -2.17 16.61 7.60
C THR A 97 -1.82 17.38 6.34
N LYS A 98 -2.60 17.21 5.26
CA LYS A 98 -2.29 17.76 3.93
C LYS A 98 -0.87 17.42 3.48
N ALA A 99 -0.45 16.17 3.70
CA ALA A 99 0.90 15.68 3.39
C ALA A 99 1.31 15.81 1.90
N TYR A 100 0.37 16.18 1.03
CA TYR A 100 0.58 16.49 -0.38
C TYR A 100 0.98 17.95 -0.65
N GLU A 101 1.02 18.81 0.38
CA GLU A 101 1.48 20.21 0.26
C GLU A 101 2.97 20.33 0.62
N LEU A 102 3.70 21.17 -0.10
CA LEU A 102 5.06 21.56 0.28
C LEU A 102 4.99 22.51 1.48
N SER A 103 5.84 22.28 2.48
CA SER A 103 5.97 23.17 3.65
C SER A 103 6.37 24.59 3.26
N ASP A 104 7.11 24.75 2.17
CA ASP A 104 7.42 26.04 1.55
C ASP A 104 7.12 25.94 0.05
N LYS A 105 6.05 26.61 -0.39
CA LYS A 105 5.59 26.60 -1.80
C LYS A 105 6.61 27.19 -2.78
N ASN A 106 7.54 28.01 -2.29
CA ASN A 106 8.54 28.70 -3.10
C ASN A 106 9.86 27.93 -3.19
N LYS A 107 10.04 26.84 -2.44
CA LYS A 107 11.24 26.01 -2.51
C LYS A 107 10.95 24.74 -3.30
N PRO A 108 11.71 24.47 -4.38
CA PRO A 108 11.58 23.20 -5.08
C PRO A 108 11.94 22.04 -4.14
N PRO A 109 11.29 20.87 -4.29
CA PRO A 109 11.66 19.69 -3.52
C PRO A 109 13.13 19.35 -3.78
N MET A 110 13.93 19.29 -2.71
CA MET A 110 15.37 19.12 -2.79
C MET A 110 15.77 17.71 -2.35
N MET A 111 16.37 16.95 -3.27
CA MET A 111 16.94 15.63 -2.96
C MET A 111 18.20 15.82 -2.12
N ARG A 112 18.17 15.37 -0.85
CA ARG A 112 19.38 15.34 -0.02
C ARG A 112 20.29 14.20 -0.49
N HIS A 113 21.41 14.57 -1.09
CA HIS A 113 22.51 13.64 -1.32
C HIS A 113 23.23 13.42 0.02
N GLN A 114 23.09 12.24 0.61
CA GLN A 114 23.97 11.84 1.71
C GLN A 114 25.30 11.40 1.10
N SER A 115 26.32 12.25 1.18
CA SER A 115 27.67 11.82 0.85
C SER A 115 28.05 10.67 1.77
N ILE A 116 28.34 9.49 1.21
CA ILE A 116 29.01 8.43 1.96
C ILE A 116 30.37 9.01 2.35
N LYS A 117 30.56 9.34 3.63
CA LYS A 117 31.90 9.63 4.14
C LYS A 117 32.69 8.34 4.00
N ALA A 118 33.56 8.27 3.00
CA ALA A 118 34.51 7.17 2.89
C ALA A 118 35.32 7.16 4.18
N ASN A 119 35.14 6.14 5.03
CA ASN A 119 36.03 5.89 6.14
C ASN A 119 37.42 5.67 5.54
N HIS A 120 38.28 6.69 5.56
CA HIS A 120 39.69 6.54 5.24
C HIS A 120 40.32 5.69 6.35
N HIS A 121 40.30 4.37 6.15
CA HIS A 121 41.20 3.47 6.86
C HIS A 121 42.62 3.86 6.44
N LYS A 122 43.33 4.61 7.30
CA LYS A 122 44.76 4.88 7.11
C LYS A 122 45.47 3.52 7.01
N PRO A 123 46.19 3.22 5.92
CA PRO A 123 46.96 1.99 5.87
C PRO A 123 48.02 2.02 6.98
N SER A 124 48.06 0.95 7.77
CA SER A 124 49.12 0.72 8.76
C SER A 124 50.46 0.79 8.04
N LYS A 125 51.32 1.74 8.45
CA LYS A 125 52.71 1.79 7.97
C LYS A 125 53.43 0.58 8.56
N ASN A 126 53.56 -0.50 7.78
CA ASN A 126 54.50 -1.56 8.09
C ASN A 126 55.91 -0.97 8.06
N ASN A 127 56.49 -0.80 9.24
CA ASN A 127 57.87 -0.40 9.44
C ASN A 127 58.77 -1.56 8.98
N LYS A 128 59.32 -1.46 7.76
CA LYS A 128 60.51 -2.21 7.37
C LYS A 128 61.71 -1.43 7.89
N ASN A 129 62.39 -1.98 8.90
CA ASN A 129 63.79 -1.77 9.28
C ASN A 129 64.07 -3.00 10.16
N GLY A 130 64.94 -3.94 9.81
CA GLY A 130 66.34 -3.78 9.43
C GLY A 130 67.10 -4.64 10.42
#